data_AF-A0A927TLY3-F1
#
_entry.id   AF-A0A927TLY3-F1
#
_cell.length_a   1.000
_cell.length_b   1.000
_cell.length_c   1.000
_cell.angle_alpha   90.00
_cell.angle_beta   90.00
_cell.angle_gamma   90.00
#
_symmetry.space_group_name_H-M   'P 1'
#
loop_
_entity.id
_entity.type
_entity.pdbx_description
1 polymer ?
#
loop_
_entity_poly.entity_id
_entity_poly.type
_entity_poly.pdbx_seq_one_letter_code
_entity_poly.pdbx_strand_id
1 'polypeptide(L)'
;MLTTVREELAKKGTDRQESIYLDTPESVMDYKLTVGDFVESVSAEKAVEDFNVLQEYYATQMEVYAQCEEYNRSKERLRAVKKQLKEKKVSEEQMLALRQERKEISKKINHLGEELEKQVEAQLGFAWKEKKVLCYKNTVFISWIEDLKKRLGQLEKLRLEHVKKHPLFISNLKALEEAVGYGEQIGMVGGPCLFGMDEVIIHIGMEDGREILFDSCCGRRCLNEDQTEETLEQFTARHREDIRSVRIENRKNGITRQEYDSIRYLFAFAEVFRARVVIPLPDISYFKYASSDLHGLKEELYTESMERFKEECFRISDLYLEYIETIASDHPSVEYCVLHARNERLVSLFYEKRNPYIENSGYIQKITNISGKKDSVIDYITMLALPYYVYGTKSIVQLDSVDETDSGRKCNKIHKGDIRLTQILYPEYLSRDGKHTIYNSAFEYKDYR
;
A
#
# COMPACT_ATOMS: atom_id res chain seq x y z
N MET A 1 7.58 -15.34 -8.12
CA MET A 1 7.54 -16.64 -7.41
C MET A 1 6.19 -16.75 -6.73
N LEU A 2 5.47 -17.85 -6.99
CA LEU A 2 4.18 -18.12 -6.38
C LEU A 2 4.39 -18.69 -4.97
N THR A 3 3.58 -18.27 -4.01
CA THR A 3 3.66 -18.73 -2.61
C THR A 3 2.27 -18.74 -1.96
N THR A 4 2.20 -19.02 -0.66
CA THR A 4 1.00 -18.98 0.19
C THR A 4 1.40 -18.47 1.58
N VAL A 5 0.45 -18.05 2.41
CA VAL A 5 0.74 -17.63 3.79
C VAL A 5 1.40 -18.78 4.57
N ARG A 6 0.93 -20.01 4.36
CA ARG A 6 1.51 -21.21 4.98
C ARG A 6 2.96 -21.44 4.55
N GLU A 7 3.24 -21.37 3.26
CA GLU A 7 4.60 -21.54 2.73
C GLU A 7 5.53 -20.44 3.24
N GLU A 8 5.07 -19.19 3.35
CA GLU A 8 5.86 -18.10 3.93
C GLU A 8 6.16 -18.34 5.42
N LEU A 9 5.19 -18.77 6.24
CA LEU A 9 5.44 -19.15 7.62
C LEU A 9 6.51 -20.24 7.73
N ALA A 10 6.38 -21.31 6.94
CA ALA A 10 7.32 -22.42 6.93
C ALA A 10 8.73 -21.98 6.50
N LYS A 11 8.86 -21.16 5.45
CA LYS A 11 10.15 -20.60 5.00
C LYS A 11 10.85 -19.77 6.07
N LYS A 12 10.09 -19.11 6.94
CA LYS A 12 10.65 -18.31 8.06
C LYS A 12 10.72 -19.10 9.37
N GLY A 13 10.57 -20.43 9.33
CA GLY A 13 10.71 -21.31 10.50
C GLY A 13 9.69 -21.04 11.60
N THR A 14 8.51 -20.56 11.23
CA THR A 14 7.43 -20.24 12.18
C THR A 14 6.31 -21.27 12.01
N ASP A 15 6.00 -22.03 13.05
CA ASP A 15 4.79 -22.87 13.04
C ASP A 15 3.55 -21.98 13.11
N ARG A 16 2.49 -22.36 12.41
CA ARG A 16 1.18 -21.72 12.54
C ARG A 16 0.71 -21.68 13.99
N GLN A 17 0.91 -22.74 14.77
CA GLN A 17 0.54 -22.79 16.19
C GLN A 17 1.30 -21.77 17.05
N GLU A 18 2.52 -21.45 16.64
CA GLU A 18 3.41 -20.48 17.28
C GLU A 18 3.22 -19.06 16.73
N SER A 19 2.29 -18.88 15.79
CA SER A 19 1.99 -17.59 15.16
C SER A 19 0.64 -17.03 15.59
N ILE A 20 0.31 -15.82 15.12
CA ILE A 20 -1.02 -15.23 15.25
C ILE A 20 -2.06 -15.83 14.29
N TYR A 21 -1.65 -16.72 13.38
CA TYR A 21 -2.47 -17.28 12.30
C TYR A 21 -3.18 -18.59 12.67
N LEU A 22 -3.25 -18.92 13.97
CA LEU A 22 -3.85 -20.17 14.45
C LEU A 22 -5.29 -20.33 13.93
N ASP A 23 -6.10 -19.28 14.03
CA ASP A 23 -7.53 -19.31 13.66
C ASP A 23 -7.79 -18.85 12.21
N THR A 24 -6.75 -18.63 11.41
CA THR A 24 -6.91 -18.18 10.03
C THR A 24 -7.49 -19.30 9.14
N PRO A 25 -8.55 -19.07 8.36
CA PRO A 25 -9.15 -20.11 7.52
C PRO A 25 -8.17 -20.74 6.51
N GLU A 26 -8.30 -22.04 6.24
CA GLU A 26 -7.46 -22.73 5.23
C GLU A 26 -7.49 -22.05 3.86
N SER A 27 -8.65 -21.54 3.45
CA SER A 27 -8.81 -20.82 2.19
C SER A 27 -7.92 -19.58 2.09
N VAL A 28 -7.65 -18.93 3.22
CA VAL A 28 -6.73 -17.78 3.30
C VAL A 28 -5.29 -18.26 3.39
N MET A 29 -5.02 -19.28 4.20
CA MET A 29 -3.68 -19.82 4.41
C MET A 29 -3.05 -20.38 3.14
N ASP A 30 -3.88 -20.99 2.29
CA ASP A 30 -3.47 -21.66 1.05
C ASP A 30 -3.80 -20.84 -0.21
N TYR A 31 -4.27 -19.59 -0.05
CA TYR A 31 -4.46 -18.67 -1.16
C TYR A 31 -3.12 -18.40 -1.85
N LYS A 32 -3.11 -18.47 -3.18
CA LYS A 32 -1.90 -18.31 -3.98
C LYS A 32 -1.53 -16.83 -4.15
N LEU A 33 -0.29 -16.50 -3.83
CA LEU A 33 0.22 -15.13 -3.71
C LEU A 33 1.47 -14.91 -4.57
N THR A 34 1.60 -13.70 -5.10
CA THR A 34 2.76 -13.21 -5.83
C THR A 34 3.40 -12.04 -5.09
N VAL A 35 4.14 -12.35 -4.02
CA VAL A 35 4.75 -11.34 -3.12
C VAL A 35 6.28 -11.34 -3.18
N GLY A 36 6.90 -12.14 -4.05
CA GLY A 36 8.37 -12.22 -4.12
C GLY A 36 9.00 -12.66 -2.79
N ASP A 37 10.26 -12.29 -2.54
CA ASP A 37 10.98 -12.60 -1.30
C ASP A 37 11.06 -11.36 -0.36
N PHE A 38 9.98 -10.60 -0.29
CA PHE A 38 9.89 -9.40 0.56
C PHE A 38 9.12 -9.62 1.86
N VAL A 39 8.71 -10.86 2.13
CA VAL A 39 8.02 -11.22 3.37
C VAL A 39 9.05 -11.57 4.44
N GLU A 40 8.89 -10.98 5.61
CA GLU A 40 9.71 -11.21 6.80
C GLU A 40 8.84 -11.69 7.96
N SER A 41 9.40 -12.52 8.84
CA SER A 41 8.79 -12.89 10.11
C SER A 41 9.30 -11.93 11.19
N VAL A 42 8.39 -11.20 11.83
CA VAL A 42 8.72 -10.20 12.86
C VAL A 42 8.03 -10.51 14.18
N SER A 43 8.51 -9.91 15.27
CA SER A 43 7.86 -9.99 16.58
C SER A 43 6.44 -9.41 16.51
N ALA A 44 5.48 -10.09 17.15
CA ALA A 44 4.11 -9.60 17.30
C ALA A 44 4.01 -8.22 17.96
N GLU A 45 5.01 -7.81 18.75
CA GLU A 45 5.12 -6.45 19.30
C GLU A 45 5.02 -5.35 18.25
N LYS A 46 5.52 -5.59 17.03
CA LYS A 46 5.45 -4.60 15.96
C LYS A 46 4.05 -4.44 15.36
N ALA A 47 3.14 -5.37 15.63
CA ALA A 47 1.85 -5.48 14.95
C ALA A 47 0.64 -5.34 15.91
N VAL A 48 0.88 -4.93 17.18
CA VAL A 48 -0.18 -4.74 18.18
C VAL A 48 -1.30 -3.85 17.66
N GLU A 49 -0.92 -2.78 16.96
CA GLU A 49 -1.87 -1.79 16.45
C GLU A 49 -2.65 -2.26 15.23
N ASP A 50 -2.36 -3.45 14.69
CA ASP A 50 -2.95 -3.98 13.46
C ASP A 50 -3.76 -5.27 13.67
N PHE A 51 -3.55 -6.03 14.75
CA PHE A 51 -4.28 -7.28 15.01
C PHE A 51 -5.16 -7.23 16.25
N ASN A 52 -6.37 -7.80 16.16
CA ASN A 52 -7.29 -7.85 17.28
C ASN A 52 -6.72 -8.63 18.47
N VAL A 53 -6.22 -9.84 18.22
CA VAL A 53 -5.69 -10.73 19.27
C VAL A 53 -4.51 -10.11 20.03
N LEU A 54 -3.70 -9.29 19.37
CA LEU A 54 -2.56 -8.61 19.99
C LEU A 54 -3.00 -7.38 20.77
N GLN A 55 -4.00 -6.66 20.28
CA GLN A 55 -4.58 -5.52 20.98
C GLN A 55 -5.32 -5.95 22.25
N GLU A 56 -6.06 -7.08 22.22
CA GLU A 56 -6.68 -7.69 23.40
C GLU A 56 -5.63 -8.07 24.46
N TYR A 57 -4.51 -8.66 24.02
CA TYR A 57 -3.39 -8.96 24.91
C TYR A 57 -2.84 -7.69 25.54
N TYR A 58 -2.54 -6.66 24.74
CA TYR A 58 -1.99 -5.41 25.23
C TYR A 58 -2.94 -4.70 26.21
N ALA A 59 -4.25 -4.69 25.92
CA ALA A 59 -5.26 -4.13 26.82
C ALA A 59 -5.29 -4.87 28.17
N THR A 60 -5.33 -6.21 28.14
CA THR A 60 -5.30 -7.05 29.35
C THR A 60 -4.02 -6.84 30.15
N GLN A 61 -2.87 -6.77 29.47
CA GLN A 61 -1.60 -6.46 30.10
C GLN A 61 -1.64 -5.12 30.82
N MET A 62 -2.20 -4.09 30.18
CA MET A 62 -2.33 -2.78 30.79
C MET A 62 -3.23 -2.80 32.03
N GLU A 63 -4.33 -3.55 32.02
CA GLU A 63 -5.22 -3.72 33.16
C GLU A 63 -4.54 -4.43 34.33
N VAL A 64 -3.89 -5.57 34.08
CA VAL A 64 -3.16 -6.34 35.10
C VAL A 64 -2.06 -5.49 35.73
N TYR A 65 -1.32 -4.72 34.93
CA TYR A 65 -0.26 -3.85 35.42
C TYR A 65 -0.81 -2.68 36.23
N ALA A 66 -1.97 -2.13 35.83
CA ALA A 66 -2.63 -1.06 36.57
C ALA A 66 -3.12 -1.52 37.96
N GLN A 67 -3.50 -2.80 38.11
CA GLN A 67 -3.93 -3.37 39.38
C GLN A 67 -2.79 -3.69 40.35
N CYS A 68 -1.53 -3.76 39.87
CA CYS A 68 -0.38 -4.04 40.74
C CYS A 68 0.15 -2.75 41.41
N GLU A 69 -0.32 -2.47 42.62
CA GLU A 69 0.13 -1.31 43.41
C GLU A 69 1.64 -1.25 43.61
N GLU A 70 2.28 -2.39 43.83
CA GLU A 70 3.72 -2.47 44.07
C GLU A 70 4.55 -2.12 42.82
N TYR A 71 4.09 -2.58 41.66
CA TYR A 71 4.68 -2.23 40.37
C TYR A 71 4.54 -0.73 40.09
N ASN A 72 3.35 -0.16 40.33
CA ASN A 72 3.08 1.25 40.11
C ASN A 72 3.89 2.15 41.06
N ARG A 73 3.92 1.82 42.37
CA ARG A 73 4.79 2.51 43.34
C ARG A 73 6.27 2.45 42.94
N SER A 74 6.73 1.31 42.45
CA SER A 74 8.12 1.16 41.98
C SER A 74 8.40 2.04 40.76
N LYS A 75 7.48 2.11 39.78
CA LYS A 75 7.59 3.00 38.61
C LYS A 75 7.62 4.48 39.01
N GLU A 76 6.76 4.90 39.93
CA GLU A 76 6.74 6.28 40.45
C GLU A 76 8.05 6.63 41.17
N ARG A 77 8.53 5.72 42.02
CA ARG A 77 9.82 5.91 42.70
C ARG A 77 10.98 5.99 41.70
N LEU A 78 10.99 5.15 40.66
CA LEU A 78 12.00 5.23 39.59
C LEU A 78 11.98 6.60 38.88
N ARG A 79 10.78 7.15 38.61
CA ARG A 79 10.63 8.50 38.03
C ARG A 79 11.18 9.57 38.96
N ALA A 80 10.88 9.49 40.27
CA ALA A 80 11.39 10.42 41.27
C ALA A 80 12.93 10.38 41.37
N VAL A 81 13.53 9.19 41.44
CA VAL A 81 14.99 9.00 41.47
C VAL A 81 15.65 9.53 40.18
N LYS A 82 15.06 9.27 39.00
CA LYS A 82 15.54 9.82 37.73
C LYS A 82 15.48 11.35 37.68
N LYS A 83 14.48 11.96 38.33
CA LYS A 83 14.37 13.43 38.43
C LYS A 83 15.45 14.00 39.34
N GLN A 84 15.65 13.41 40.53
CA GLN A 84 16.70 13.81 41.47
C GLN A 84 18.10 13.69 40.87
N LEU A 85 18.38 12.63 40.10
CA LEU A 85 19.66 12.46 39.39
C LEU A 85 19.95 13.53 38.33
N LYS A 86 18.95 14.29 37.88
CA LYS A 86 19.12 15.40 36.92
C LYS A 86 19.33 16.76 37.61
N GLU A 87 19.16 16.85 38.92
CA GLU A 87 19.28 18.11 39.66
C GLU A 87 20.75 18.43 39.96
N LYS A 88 21.19 19.66 39.66
CA LYS A 88 22.60 20.10 39.78
C LYS A 88 23.12 20.21 41.23
N LYS A 89 22.28 20.02 42.24
CA LYS A 89 22.58 20.29 43.67
C LYS A 89 22.83 19.04 44.53
N VAL A 90 22.99 17.87 43.91
CA VAL A 90 23.16 16.59 44.62
C VAL A 90 24.66 16.32 44.88
N SER A 91 25.03 15.93 46.11
CA SER A 91 26.42 15.57 46.42
C SER A 91 26.86 14.30 45.69
N GLU A 92 28.17 14.06 45.53
CA GLU A 92 28.68 12.84 44.89
C GLU A 92 28.23 11.55 45.60
N GLU A 93 28.20 11.58 46.94
CA GLU A 93 27.77 10.47 47.77
C GLU A 93 26.27 10.17 47.61
N GLN A 94 25.44 11.22 47.53
CA GLN A 94 24.02 11.10 47.23
C GLN A 94 23.77 10.62 45.80
N MET A 95 24.58 11.05 44.84
CA MET A 95 24.51 10.55 43.46
C MET A 95 24.80 9.06 43.36
N LEU A 96 25.79 8.57 44.11
CA LEU A 96 26.12 7.14 44.14
C LEU A 96 24.95 6.32 44.73
N ALA A 97 24.38 6.78 45.85
CA ALA A 97 23.21 6.16 46.47
C ALA A 97 22.00 6.12 45.52
N LEU A 98 21.68 7.23 44.85
CA LEU A 98 20.58 7.30 43.88
C LEU A 98 20.81 6.39 42.65
N ARG A 99 22.05 6.23 42.18
CA ARG A 99 22.39 5.30 41.10
C ARG A 99 22.17 3.85 41.52
N GLN A 100 22.51 3.51 42.75
CA GLN A 100 22.31 2.17 43.30
C GLN A 100 20.82 1.89 43.53
N GLU A 101 20.09 2.84 44.12
CA GLU A 101 18.64 2.77 44.27
C GLU A 101 17.94 2.60 42.91
N ARG A 102 18.35 3.38 41.89
CA ARG A 102 17.84 3.23 40.52
C ARG A 102 18.00 1.82 39.99
N LYS A 103 19.17 1.19 40.20
CA LYS A 103 19.44 -0.18 39.75
C LYS A 103 18.52 -1.18 40.44
N GLU A 104 18.37 -1.07 41.76
CA GLU A 104 17.52 -1.98 42.53
C GLU A 104 16.04 -1.83 42.19
N ILE A 105 15.54 -0.59 42.08
CA ILE A 105 14.16 -0.35 41.62
C ILE A 105 13.95 -0.88 40.20
N SER A 106 14.91 -0.67 39.28
CA SER A 106 14.82 -1.22 37.92
C SER A 106 14.76 -2.75 37.91
N LYS A 107 15.58 -3.43 38.72
CA LYS A 107 15.51 -4.90 38.85
C LYS A 107 14.15 -5.34 39.37
N LYS A 108 13.64 -4.66 40.40
CA LYS A 108 12.33 -4.95 40.99
C LYS A 108 11.19 -4.76 39.99
N ILE A 109 11.20 -3.67 39.22
CA ILE A 109 10.21 -3.43 38.15
C ILE A 109 10.27 -4.53 37.09
N ASN A 110 11.47 -4.97 36.70
CA ASN A 110 11.62 -6.04 35.71
C ASN A 110 11.05 -7.36 36.25
N HIS A 111 11.40 -7.73 37.49
CA HIS A 111 10.90 -8.94 38.12
C HIS A 111 9.38 -8.94 38.27
N LEU A 112 8.79 -7.87 38.83
CA LEU A 112 7.34 -7.72 38.91
C LEU A 112 6.69 -7.71 37.52
N GLY A 113 7.35 -7.11 36.52
CA GLY A 113 6.89 -7.13 35.14
C GLY A 113 6.82 -8.54 34.57
N GLU A 114 7.82 -9.38 34.80
CA GLU A 114 7.81 -10.80 34.38
C GLU A 114 6.72 -11.60 35.09
N GLU A 115 6.47 -11.35 36.38
CA GLU A 115 5.39 -12.01 37.12
C GLU A 115 4.00 -11.60 36.62
N LEU A 116 3.79 -10.31 36.39
CA LEU A 116 2.53 -9.79 35.84
C LEU A 116 2.31 -10.27 34.41
N GLU A 117 3.36 -10.36 33.61
CA GLU A 117 3.27 -10.92 32.26
C GLU A 117 2.84 -12.39 32.29
N LYS A 118 3.41 -13.22 33.17
CA LYS A 118 2.94 -14.60 33.37
C LYS A 118 1.48 -14.68 33.81
N GLN A 119 0.97 -13.70 34.55
CA GLN A 119 -0.45 -13.64 34.89
C GLN A 119 -1.31 -13.36 33.65
N VAL A 120 -0.89 -12.44 32.79
CA VAL A 120 -1.59 -12.15 31.52
C VAL A 120 -1.57 -13.38 30.61
N GLU A 121 -0.43 -14.05 30.48
CA GLU A 121 -0.28 -15.29 29.71
C GLU A 121 -1.19 -16.40 30.25
N ALA A 122 -1.31 -16.54 31.57
CA ALA A 122 -2.22 -17.50 32.19
C ALA A 122 -3.70 -17.16 31.97
N GLN A 123 -4.05 -15.87 31.89
CA GLN A 123 -5.42 -15.43 31.61
C GLN A 123 -5.82 -15.64 30.14
N LEU A 124 -4.91 -15.35 29.21
CA LEU A 124 -5.20 -15.39 27.76
C LEU A 124 -4.81 -16.72 27.11
N GLY A 125 -4.03 -17.55 27.78
CA GLY A 125 -3.61 -18.87 27.30
C GLY A 125 -2.48 -18.85 26.26
N PHE A 126 -1.80 -17.72 26.05
CA PHE A 126 -0.63 -17.66 25.15
C PHE A 126 0.35 -16.55 25.52
N ALA A 127 1.64 -16.76 25.18
CA ALA A 127 2.72 -15.79 25.30
C ALA A 127 2.92 -15.02 23.99
N TRP A 128 2.49 -13.75 23.95
CA TRP A 128 2.51 -12.93 22.73
C TRP A 128 3.92 -12.58 22.23
N LYS A 129 4.92 -12.45 23.12
CA LYS A 129 6.32 -12.13 22.75
C LYS A 129 6.98 -13.22 21.91
N GLU A 130 6.49 -14.44 22.06
CA GLU A 130 6.94 -15.60 21.30
C GLU A 130 6.24 -15.67 19.94
N LYS A 131 5.07 -15.00 19.80
CA LYS A 131 4.31 -14.99 18.56
C LYS A 131 5.03 -14.17 17.49
N LYS A 132 4.93 -14.70 16.27
CA LYS A 132 5.42 -14.06 15.05
C LYS A 132 4.28 -13.67 14.13
N VAL A 133 4.55 -12.63 13.34
CA VAL A 133 3.65 -12.05 12.34
C VAL A 133 4.42 -11.90 11.02
N LEU A 134 3.75 -12.15 9.91
CA LEU A 134 4.34 -11.91 8.59
C LEU A 134 4.17 -10.44 8.20
N CYS A 135 5.29 -9.79 7.88
CA CYS A 135 5.35 -8.41 7.43
C CYS A 135 5.89 -8.36 6.00
N TYR A 136 5.19 -7.67 5.10
CA TYR A 136 5.56 -7.48 3.72
C TYR A 136 6.19 -6.09 3.51
N LYS A 137 7.36 -6.06 2.86
CA LYS A 137 8.13 -4.84 2.55
C LYS A 137 8.34 -3.94 3.78
N ASN A 138 8.44 -4.52 4.99
CA ASN A 138 8.58 -3.80 6.25
C ASN A 138 7.51 -2.69 6.45
N THR A 139 6.29 -2.91 5.93
CA THR A 139 5.24 -1.89 5.88
C THR A 139 3.88 -2.43 6.33
N VAL A 140 3.40 -3.49 5.66
CA VAL A 140 2.05 -4.04 5.87
C VAL A 140 2.13 -5.46 6.42
N PHE A 141 1.19 -5.84 7.27
CA PHE A 141 1.09 -7.17 7.86
C PHE A 141 0.05 -8.01 7.13
N ILE A 142 0.32 -9.30 6.97
CA ILE A 142 -0.64 -10.22 6.37
C ILE A 142 -1.73 -10.52 7.41
N SER A 143 -2.99 -10.25 7.09
CA SER A 143 -4.18 -10.47 7.92
C SER A 143 -5.33 -11.04 7.07
N TRP A 144 -6.55 -11.05 7.60
CA TRP A 144 -7.76 -11.52 6.92
C TRP A 144 -9.00 -10.79 7.43
N ILE A 145 -10.07 -10.76 6.64
CA ILE A 145 -11.23 -9.89 6.89
C ILE A 145 -11.91 -10.11 8.25
N GLU A 146 -11.91 -11.35 8.77
CA GLU A 146 -12.55 -11.66 10.06
C GLU A 146 -11.75 -11.11 11.25
N ASP A 147 -10.42 -10.94 11.14
CA ASP A 147 -9.64 -10.22 12.15
C ASP A 147 -9.96 -8.71 12.12
N LEU A 148 -10.06 -8.12 10.93
CA LEU A 148 -10.42 -6.71 10.76
C LEU A 148 -11.82 -6.42 11.33
N LYS A 149 -12.79 -7.31 11.11
CA LYS A 149 -14.18 -7.15 11.61
C LYS A 149 -14.27 -7.06 13.13
N LYS A 150 -13.42 -7.80 13.86
CA LYS A 150 -13.39 -7.75 15.32
C LYS A 150 -13.05 -6.35 15.84
N ARG A 151 -12.28 -5.58 15.07
CA ARG A 151 -11.90 -4.19 15.39
C ARG A 151 -12.81 -3.16 14.75
N LEU A 152 -13.28 -3.43 13.54
CA LEU A 152 -14.12 -2.53 12.75
C LEU A 152 -15.47 -3.19 12.49
N GLY A 153 -16.35 -3.14 13.50
CA GLY A 153 -17.65 -3.82 13.45
C GLY A 153 -18.56 -3.40 12.29
N GLN A 154 -18.31 -2.24 11.65
CA GLN A 154 -18.99 -1.84 10.42
C GLN A 154 -18.78 -2.86 9.29
N LEU A 155 -17.61 -3.52 9.23
CA LEU A 155 -17.26 -4.51 8.21
C LEU A 155 -18.17 -5.74 8.21
N GLU A 156 -18.98 -5.97 9.25
CA GLU A 156 -20.01 -7.03 9.23
C GLU A 156 -21.07 -6.80 8.15
N LYS A 157 -21.25 -5.55 7.71
CA LYS A 157 -22.17 -5.20 6.62
C LYS A 157 -21.58 -5.40 5.23
N LEU A 158 -20.29 -5.74 5.12
CA LEU A 158 -19.58 -5.87 3.86
C LEU A 158 -20.11 -7.06 3.04
N ARG A 159 -20.63 -6.80 1.84
CA ARG A 159 -21.23 -7.80 0.96
C ARG A 159 -20.25 -8.32 -0.10
N LEU A 160 -19.07 -8.77 0.35
CA LEU A 160 -17.99 -9.26 -0.53
C LEU A 160 -17.55 -10.68 -0.11
N GLU A 161 -18.37 -11.70 -0.40
CA GLU A 161 -18.14 -13.07 0.07
C GLU A 161 -16.79 -13.66 -0.35
N HIS A 162 -16.26 -13.29 -1.52
CA HIS A 162 -14.99 -13.81 -1.97
C HIS A 162 -13.79 -13.17 -1.25
N VAL A 163 -13.90 -11.91 -0.77
CA VAL A 163 -12.84 -11.26 0.02
C VAL A 163 -12.58 -12.02 1.32
N LYS A 164 -13.58 -12.72 1.86
CA LYS A 164 -13.42 -13.62 3.03
C LYS A 164 -12.43 -14.77 2.82
N LYS A 165 -12.11 -15.08 1.57
CA LYS A 165 -11.16 -16.13 1.20
C LYS A 165 -9.77 -15.59 0.91
N HIS A 166 -9.59 -14.27 0.84
CA HIS A 166 -8.31 -13.67 0.50
C HIS A 166 -7.56 -13.30 1.78
N PRO A 167 -6.23 -13.48 1.82
CA PRO A 167 -5.41 -12.72 2.75
C PRO A 167 -5.49 -11.24 2.39
N LEU A 168 -5.39 -10.39 3.39
CA LEU A 168 -5.29 -8.95 3.25
C LEU A 168 -3.93 -8.49 3.76
N PHE A 169 -3.47 -7.34 3.30
CA PHE A 169 -2.25 -6.72 3.77
C PHE A 169 -2.61 -5.39 4.41
N ILE A 170 -2.41 -5.28 5.71
CA ILE A 170 -2.90 -4.16 6.51
C ILE A 170 -1.78 -3.37 7.17
N SER A 171 -2.00 -2.07 7.35
CA SER A 171 -1.19 -1.26 8.25
C SER A 171 -1.99 -0.09 8.78
N ASN A 172 -1.68 0.34 10.00
CA ASN A 172 -2.26 1.50 10.67
C ASN A 172 -3.77 1.34 10.97
N LEU A 173 -4.21 0.10 11.22
CA LEU A 173 -5.63 -0.23 11.43
C LEU A 173 -6.20 0.45 12.70
N LYS A 174 -5.37 0.64 13.74
CA LYS A 174 -5.74 1.40 14.94
C LYS A 174 -6.13 2.85 14.64
N ALA A 175 -5.43 3.53 13.73
CA ALA A 175 -5.78 4.89 13.35
C ALA A 175 -7.14 4.95 12.66
N LEU A 176 -7.49 3.94 11.86
CA LEU A 176 -8.81 3.81 11.26
C LEU A 176 -9.88 3.51 12.33
N GLU A 177 -9.62 2.59 13.25
CA GLU A 177 -10.51 2.28 14.37
C GLU A 177 -10.80 3.52 15.23
N GLU A 178 -9.78 4.31 15.56
CA GLU A 178 -9.91 5.58 16.28
C GLU A 178 -10.74 6.58 15.47
N ALA A 179 -10.42 6.80 14.18
CA ALA A 179 -11.16 7.71 13.32
C ALA A 179 -12.65 7.35 13.23
N VAL A 180 -12.94 6.06 13.11
CA VAL A 180 -14.29 5.50 13.13
C VAL A 180 -14.98 5.74 14.48
N GLY A 181 -14.29 5.45 15.59
CA GLY A 181 -14.83 5.63 16.95
C GLY A 181 -15.13 7.09 17.29
N TYR A 182 -14.34 8.03 16.78
CA TYR A 182 -14.56 9.47 16.94
C TYR A 182 -15.54 10.07 15.92
N GLY A 183 -16.02 9.28 14.95
CA GLY A 183 -16.92 9.76 13.91
C GLY A 183 -16.27 10.75 12.94
N GLU A 184 -14.96 10.63 12.72
CA GLU A 184 -14.25 11.45 11.75
C GLU A 184 -14.65 11.11 10.31
N GLN A 185 -14.54 12.09 9.41
CA GLN A 185 -14.75 11.84 7.99
C GLN A 185 -13.62 10.99 7.41
N ILE A 186 -13.98 9.83 6.87
CA ILE A 186 -13.05 8.92 6.19
C ILE A 186 -13.02 9.26 4.69
N GLY A 187 -11.82 9.34 4.15
CA GLY A 187 -11.56 9.38 2.71
C GLY A 187 -11.04 8.03 2.24
N MET A 188 -11.45 7.59 1.05
CA MET A 188 -10.98 6.37 0.43
C MET A 188 -10.35 6.65 -0.93
N VAL A 189 -9.26 5.95 -1.19
CA VAL A 189 -8.52 6.02 -2.44
C VAL A 189 -8.11 4.62 -2.86
N GLY A 190 -8.09 4.41 -4.17
CA GLY A 190 -7.81 3.13 -4.80
C GLY A 190 -8.39 3.18 -6.20
N GLY A 191 -7.94 2.28 -7.06
CA GLY A 191 -8.42 2.26 -8.43
C GLY A 191 -7.53 1.40 -9.31
N PRO A 192 -7.99 1.13 -10.53
CA PRO A 192 -7.19 0.37 -11.49
C PRO A 192 -6.01 1.20 -11.98
N CYS A 193 -4.90 0.52 -12.27
CA CYS A 193 -3.90 1.06 -13.19
C CYS A 193 -4.54 1.31 -14.56
N LEU A 194 -4.00 2.24 -15.34
CA LEU A 194 -4.59 2.54 -16.65
C LEU A 194 -4.49 1.32 -17.58
N PHE A 195 -3.29 0.72 -17.65
CA PHE A 195 -3.06 -0.53 -18.35
C PHE A 195 -1.82 -1.24 -17.79
N GLY A 196 -1.79 -2.56 -17.92
CA GLY A 196 -0.69 -3.44 -17.52
C GLY A 196 0.13 -3.97 -18.70
N MET A 197 0.88 -5.05 -18.45
CA MET A 197 1.74 -5.68 -19.46
C MET A 197 0.92 -6.18 -20.66
N ASP A 198 1.46 -6.01 -21.86
CA ASP A 198 0.94 -6.48 -23.15
C ASP A 198 -0.43 -5.90 -23.56
N GLU A 199 -0.82 -4.76 -22.99
CA GLU A 199 -2.09 -4.08 -23.28
C GLU A 199 -1.93 -2.88 -24.22
N VAL A 200 -0.81 -2.17 -24.14
CA VAL A 200 -0.49 -1.04 -25.00
C VAL A 200 0.92 -1.23 -25.55
N ILE A 201 1.02 -1.45 -26.85
CA ILE A 201 2.27 -1.74 -27.55
C ILE A 201 2.68 -0.54 -28.42
N ILE A 202 3.95 -0.17 -28.34
CA ILE A 202 4.56 0.88 -29.15
C ILE A 202 5.36 0.22 -30.26
N HIS A 203 4.91 0.41 -31.49
CA HIS A 203 5.59 -0.04 -32.71
C HIS A 203 6.49 1.07 -33.23
N ILE A 204 7.78 0.78 -33.36
CA ILE A 204 8.79 1.69 -33.93
C ILE A 204 9.19 1.18 -35.31
N GLY A 205 8.83 1.93 -36.36
CA GLY A 205 9.22 1.63 -37.74
C GLY A 205 10.54 2.33 -38.11
N MET A 206 11.50 1.56 -38.61
CA MET A 206 12.85 2.00 -38.98
C MET A 206 12.96 2.31 -40.49
N GLU A 207 14.00 3.06 -40.91
CA GLU A 207 14.23 3.36 -42.35
C GLU A 207 14.44 2.13 -43.20
N ASP A 208 15.07 1.09 -42.64
CA ASP A 208 15.33 -0.17 -43.32
C ASP A 208 14.10 -1.08 -43.43
N GLY A 209 12.93 -0.60 -43.00
CA GLY A 209 11.67 -1.31 -43.04
C GLY A 209 11.44 -2.28 -41.87
N ARG A 210 12.38 -2.41 -40.92
CA ARG A 210 12.14 -3.20 -39.71
C ARG A 210 11.16 -2.51 -38.77
N GLU A 211 10.38 -3.32 -38.05
CA GLU A 211 9.52 -2.88 -36.95
C GLU A 211 10.04 -3.45 -35.62
N ILE A 212 10.08 -2.61 -34.59
CA ILE A 212 10.53 -2.97 -33.25
C ILE A 212 9.42 -2.64 -32.27
N LEU A 213 9.08 -3.61 -31.41
CA LEU A 213 7.93 -3.53 -30.50
C LEU A 213 8.39 -3.29 -29.07
N PHE A 214 7.73 -2.37 -28.38
CA PHE A 214 7.94 -2.11 -26.95
C PHE A 214 6.62 -2.17 -26.19
N ASP A 215 6.65 -2.79 -25.01
CA ASP A 215 5.53 -2.77 -24.08
C ASP A 215 5.51 -1.42 -23.36
N SER A 216 4.40 -0.70 -23.40
CA SER A 216 4.32 0.63 -22.80
C SER A 216 4.32 0.61 -21.26
N CYS A 217 3.94 -0.51 -20.62
CA CYS A 217 3.90 -0.61 -19.17
C CYS A 217 5.30 -0.76 -18.56
N CYS A 218 6.15 -1.60 -19.16
CA CYS A 218 7.50 -1.87 -18.65
C CYS A 218 8.63 -1.23 -19.46
N GLY A 219 8.32 -0.66 -20.63
CA GLY A 219 9.29 -0.03 -21.54
C GLY A 219 10.26 -1.01 -22.19
N ARG A 220 10.00 -2.32 -22.09
CA ARG A 220 10.86 -3.38 -22.61
C ARG A 220 10.40 -3.85 -23.98
N ARG A 221 11.35 -4.37 -24.76
CA ARG A 221 11.09 -4.90 -26.09
C ARG A 221 10.19 -6.14 -26.01
N CYS A 222 9.09 -6.14 -26.76
CA CYS A 222 8.19 -7.30 -26.87
C CYS A 222 8.76 -8.30 -27.89
N LEU A 223 8.79 -9.58 -27.50
CA LEU A 223 8.87 -10.73 -28.39
C LEU A 223 10.12 -10.85 -29.28
N ASN A 224 11.31 -10.95 -28.67
CA ASN A 224 12.43 -11.71 -29.25
C ASN A 224 13.25 -12.36 -28.14
N GLU A 225 13.70 -13.60 -28.40
CA GLU A 225 14.48 -14.45 -27.49
C GLU A 225 15.84 -13.83 -27.09
N ASP A 226 16.28 -12.78 -27.81
CA ASP A 226 17.36 -11.90 -27.39
C ASP A 226 16.78 -10.75 -26.55
N GLN A 227 16.65 -10.99 -25.24
CA GLN A 227 16.34 -9.95 -24.25
C GLN A 227 17.47 -8.92 -24.21
N THR A 228 17.49 -7.97 -25.15
CA THR A 228 18.30 -6.77 -25.01
C THR A 228 17.74 -5.94 -23.88
N GLU A 229 18.56 -5.59 -22.88
CA GLU A 229 18.18 -4.73 -21.74
C GLU A 229 17.85 -3.27 -22.15
N GLU A 230 17.90 -2.96 -23.45
CA GLU A 230 17.64 -1.62 -23.96
C GLU A 230 16.17 -1.21 -23.76
N THR A 231 15.96 -0.07 -23.12
CA THR A 231 14.64 0.54 -22.92
C THR A 231 14.19 1.32 -24.14
N LEU A 232 12.88 1.59 -24.26
CA LEU A 232 12.35 2.48 -25.30
C LEU A 232 13.03 3.87 -25.30
N GLU A 233 13.26 4.46 -24.13
CA GLU A 233 14.01 5.73 -24.00
C GLU A 233 15.42 5.66 -24.61
N GLN A 234 16.17 4.60 -24.29
CA GLN A 234 17.52 4.40 -24.82
C GLN A 234 17.48 4.18 -26.33
N PHE A 235 16.50 3.40 -26.79
CA PHE A 235 16.32 3.09 -28.21
C PHE A 235 16.02 4.36 -29.02
N THR A 236 15.05 5.17 -28.59
CA THR A 236 14.66 6.39 -29.32
C THR A 236 15.77 7.42 -29.35
N ALA A 237 16.56 7.53 -28.28
CA ALA A 237 17.72 8.41 -28.24
C ALA A 237 18.85 7.95 -29.18
N ARG A 238 19.11 6.64 -29.25
CA ARG A 238 20.21 6.07 -30.05
C ARG A 238 19.92 6.06 -31.55
N HIS A 239 18.69 5.76 -31.93
CA HIS A 239 18.28 5.58 -33.34
C HIS A 239 17.43 6.74 -33.86
N ARG A 240 17.52 7.92 -33.25
CA ARG A 240 16.71 9.10 -33.57
C ARG A 240 16.59 9.39 -35.07
N GLU A 241 17.70 9.27 -35.80
CA GLU A 241 17.71 9.58 -37.22
C GLU A 241 17.04 8.50 -38.07
N ASP A 242 17.10 7.25 -37.62
CA ASP A 242 16.65 6.07 -38.35
C ASP A 242 15.18 5.72 -38.11
N ILE A 243 14.53 6.35 -37.11
CA ILE A 243 13.13 6.12 -36.80
C ILE A 243 12.24 6.93 -37.75
N ARG A 244 11.37 6.22 -38.48
CA ARG A 244 10.44 6.79 -39.47
C ARG A 244 9.03 6.98 -38.95
N SER A 245 8.57 6.08 -38.08
CA SER A 245 7.20 6.11 -37.60
C SER A 245 7.07 5.49 -36.21
N VAL A 246 6.04 5.93 -35.50
CA VAL A 246 5.60 5.36 -34.24
C VAL A 246 4.10 5.09 -34.35
N ARG A 247 3.69 3.87 -34.03
CA ARG A 247 2.28 3.47 -33.94
C ARG A 247 2.00 2.92 -32.55
N ILE A 248 0.87 3.34 -32.00
CA ILE A 248 0.38 2.86 -30.70
C ILE A 248 -0.70 1.82 -30.99
N GLU A 249 -0.53 0.60 -30.49
CA GLU A 249 -1.53 -0.46 -30.54
C GLU A 249 -2.15 -0.60 -29.15
N ASN A 250 -3.43 -0.26 -29.04
CA ASN A 250 -4.21 -0.50 -27.83
C ASN A 250 -4.99 -1.81 -27.99
N ARG A 251 -4.61 -2.82 -27.21
CA ARG A 251 -5.26 -4.13 -27.18
C ARG A 251 -6.36 -4.22 -26.11
N LYS A 252 -6.38 -3.27 -25.18
CA LYS A 252 -7.35 -3.24 -24.08
C LYS A 252 -8.74 -2.91 -24.63
N ASN A 253 -9.62 -3.89 -24.59
CA ASN A 253 -10.99 -3.82 -25.14
C ASN A 253 -12.09 -4.03 -24.08
N GLY A 254 -11.69 -4.16 -22.83
CA GLY A 254 -12.56 -4.44 -21.69
C GLY A 254 -11.80 -4.26 -20.38
N ILE A 255 -12.44 -4.60 -19.27
CA ILE A 255 -11.77 -4.64 -17.96
C ILE A 255 -11.62 -6.09 -17.52
N THR A 256 -10.51 -6.36 -16.85
CA THR A 256 -10.22 -7.65 -16.22
C THR A 256 -11.05 -7.81 -14.96
N ARG A 257 -11.11 -9.05 -14.44
CA ARG A 257 -11.75 -9.29 -13.13
C ARG A 257 -11.06 -8.50 -12.01
N GLN A 258 -9.72 -8.40 -12.06
CA GLN A 258 -8.96 -7.66 -11.04
C GLN A 258 -9.39 -6.21 -10.99
N GLU A 259 -9.45 -5.54 -12.14
CA GLU A 259 -9.84 -4.13 -12.24
C GLU A 259 -11.30 -3.92 -11.79
N TYR A 260 -12.21 -4.79 -12.22
CA TYR A 260 -13.61 -4.74 -11.78
C TYR A 260 -13.76 -4.90 -10.26
N ASP A 261 -13.14 -5.94 -9.69
CA ASP A 261 -13.20 -6.20 -8.25
C ASP A 261 -12.55 -5.07 -7.45
N SER A 262 -11.47 -4.44 -7.96
CA SER A 262 -10.78 -3.31 -7.33
C SER A 262 -11.72 -2.12 -7.12
N ILE A 263 -12.47 -1.74 -8.16
CA ILE A 263 -13.47 -0.65 -8.09
C ILE A 263 -14.63 -1.07 -7.17
N ARG A 264 -15.10 -2.31 -7.30
CA ARG A 264 -16.22 -2.83 -6.49
C ARG A 264 -15.89 -2.88 -5.00
N TYR A 265 -14.66 -3.22 -4.64
CA TYR A 265 -14.20 -3.20 -3.26
C TYR A 265 -14.23 -1.79 -2.71
N LEU A 266 -13.76 -0.82 -3.48
CA LEU A 266 -13.69 0.58 -3.07
C LEU A 266 -15.06 1.12 -2.68
N PHE A 267 -16.08 0.91 -3.52
CA PHE A 267 -17.44 1.34 -3.21
C PHE A 267 -18.07 0.57 -2.05
N ALA A 268 -17.89 -0.75 -2.00
CA ALA A 268 -18.45 -1.57 -0.92
C ALA A 268 -17.86 -1.21 0.46
N PHE A 269 -16.55 -0.97 0.55
CA PHE A 269 -15.93 -0.47 1.77
C PHE A 269 -16.39 0.96 2.06
N ALA A 270 -16.46 1.84 1.07
CA ALA A 270 -16.87 3.22 1.25
C ALA A 270 -18.30 3.34 1.82
N GLU A 271 -19.22 2.52 1.34
CA GLU A 271 -20.59 2.46 1.86
C GLU A 271 -20.62 2.07 3.34
N VAL A 272 -19.83 1.06 3.72
CA VAL A 272 -19.74 0.55 5.09
C VAL A 272 -19.20 1.63 6.06
N PHE A 273 -18.19 2.38 5.62
CA PHE A 273 -17.54 3.42 6.43
C PHE A 273 -18.17 4.81 6.25
N ARG A 274 -19.18 4.96 5.39
CA ARG A 274 -19.72 6.28 4.96
C ARG A 274 -18.60 7.21 4.47
N ALA A 275 -17.64 6.64 3.78
CA ALA A 275 -16.47 7.35 3.29
C ALA A 275 -16.76 8.09 1.99
N ARG A 276 -15.95 9.11 1.71
CA ARG A 276 -15.89 9.77 0.41
C ARG A 276 -14.79 9.15 -0.43
N VAL A 277 -15.06 8.86 -1.69
CA VAL A 277 -14.13 8.16 -2.57
C VAL A 277 -13.48 9.12 -3.54
N VAL A 278 -12.17 9.01 -3.75
CA VAL A 278 -11.50 9.60 -4.91
C VAL A 278 -10.76 8.51 -5.67
N ILE A 279 -11.10 8.32 -6.93
CA ILE A 279 -10.50 7.30 -7.81
C ILE A 279 -9.49 7.98 -8.74
N PRO A 280 -8.19 7.69 -8.64
CA PRO A 280 -7.22 8.14 -9.62
C PRO A 280 -7.28 7.23 -10.86
N LEU A 281 -7.51 7.81 -12.03
CA LEU A 281 -7.12 7.21 -13.31
C LEU A 281 -5.79 7.88 -13.70
N PRO A 282 -4.65 7.18 -13.60
CA PRO A 282 -3.33 7.82 -13.62
C PRO A 282 -2.86 8.26 -15.02
N ASP A 283 -3.76 8.63 -15.93
CA ASP A 283 -3.46 9.04 -17.30
C ASP A 283 -2.43 10.19 -17.37
N ILE A 284 -2.53 11.18 -16.50
CA ILE A 284 -1.54 12.26 -16.39
C ILE A 284 -0.13 11.74 -16.07
N SER A 285 -0.01 10.68 -15.26
CA SER A 285 1.27 10.05 -14.93
C SER A 285 1.81 9.24 -16.11
N TYR A 286 0.94 8.54 -16.83
CA TYR A 286 1.30 7.79 -18.03
C TYR A 286 1.73 8.72 -19.18
N PHE A 287 1.13 9.91 -19.32
CA PHE A 287 1.58 10.92 -20.30
C PHE A 287 3.01 11.36 -20.04
N LYS A 288 3.34 11.61 -18.77
CA LYS A 288 4.71 11.98 -18.37
C LYS A 288 5.69 10.83 -18.58
N TYR A 289 5.25 9.59 -18.35
CA TYR A 289 6.05 8.39 -18.58
C TYR A 289 6.37 8.23 -20.07
N ALA A 290 5.36 8.26 -20.94
CA ALA A 290 5.53 8.17 -22.39
C ALA A 290 6.33 9.36 -22.96
N SER A 291 6.11 10.56 -22.44
CA SER A 291 6.88 11.75 -22.82
C SER A 291 8.38 11.55 -22.55
N SER A 292 8.74 10.94 -21.41
CA SER A 292 10.13 10.58 -21.12
C SER A 292 10.67 9.52 -22.08
N ASP A 293 9.90 8.47 -22.37
CA ASP A 293 10.34 7.37 -23.23
C ASP A 293 10.50 7.76 -24.71
N LEU A 294 9.70 8.72 -25.16
CA LEU A 294 9.68 9.17 -26.57
C LEU A 294 10.50 10.44 -26.80
N HIS A 295 11.10 11.04 -25.76
CA HIS A 295 11.82 12.31 -25.86
C HIS A 295 12.98 12.30 -26.87
N GLY A 296 13.55 11.13 -27.17
CA GLY A 296 14.64 10.97 -28.13
C GLY A 296 14.24 11.21 -29.59
N LEU A 297 12.94 11.18 -29.92
CA LEU A 297 12.42 11.31 -31.28
C LEU A 297 12.61 12.71 -31.90
N LYS A 298 12.47 12.79 -33.22
CA LYS A 298 12.34 14.06 -33.96
C LYS A 298 11.06 14.79 -33.53
N GLU A 299 11.08 16.13 -33.49
CA GLU A 299 10.02 16.96 -32.88
C GLU A 299 8.63 16.71 -33.48
N GLU A 300 8.52 16.65 -34.81
CA GLU A 300 7.25 16.35 -35.49
C GLU A 300 6.72 14.97 -35.09
N LEU A 301 7.58 13.95 -35.16
CA LEU A 301 7.21 12.58 -34.82
C LEU A 301 6.89 12.42 -33.33
N TYR A 302 7.64 13.09 -32.45
CA TYR A 302 7.36 13.13 -31.02
C TYR A 302 5.96 13.69 -30.74
N THR A 303 5.65 14.85 -31.34
CA THR A 303 4.36 15.52 -31.14
C THR A 303 3.21 14.64 -31.59
N GLU A 304 3.29 14.10 -32.81
CA GLU A 304 2.28 13.17 -33.36
C GLU A 304 2.13 11.91 -32.50
N SER A 305 3.24 11.32 -32.06
CA SER A 305 3.23 10.10 -31.22
C SER A 305 2.57 10.36 -29.86
N MET A 306 2.88 11.49 -29.25
CA MET A 306 2.31 11.87 -27.96
C MET A 306 0.82 12.18 -28.04
N GLU A 307 0.35 12.81 -29.13
CA GLU A 307 -1.08 13.02 -29.37
C GLU A 307 -1.83 11.69 -29.50
N ARG A 308 -1.32 10.79 -30.34
CA ARG A 308 -1.89 9.43 -30.50
C ARG A 308 -1.90 8.64 -29.19
N PHE A 309 -0.82 8.72 -28.42
CA PHE A 309 -0.75 8.04 -27.12
C PHE A 309 -1.79 8.57 -26.14
N LYS A 310 -2.01 9.89 -26.09
CA LYS A 310 -3.06 10.49 -25.26
C LYS A 310 -4.45 10.04 -25.69
N GLU A 311 -4.72 9.97 -27.00
CA GLU A 311 -6.00 9.47 -27.51
C GLU A 311 -6.27 8.04 -27.06
N GLU A 312 -5.28 7.14 -27.14
CA GLU A 312 -5.46 5.75 -26.66
C GLU A 312 -5.68 5.69 -25.15
N CYS A 313 -4.94 6.47 -24.37
CA CYS A 313 -5.17 6.56 -22.93
C CYS A 313 -6.58 7.09 -22.62
N PHE A 314 -7.09 8.06 -23.37
CA PHE A 314 -8.45 8.56 -23.18
C PHE A 314 -9.51 7.50 -23.47
N ARG A 315 -9.33 6.67 -24.51
CA ARG A 315 -10.23 5.55 -24.78
C ARG A 315 -10.25 4.55 -23.62
N ILE A 316 -9.10 4.28 -23.02
CA ILE A 316 -9.00 3.42 -21.84
C ILE A 316 -9.65 4.08 -20.62
N SER A 317 -9.41 5.38 -20.40
CA SER A 317 -10.06 6.13 -19.33
C SER A 317 -11.58 6.16 -19.48
N ASP A 318 -12.11 6.31 -20.71
CA ASP A 318 -13.55 6.26 -21.00
C ASP A 318 -14.16 4.92 -20.58
N LEU A 319 -13.48 3.82 -20.89
CA LEU A 319 -13.88 2.48 -20.46
C LEU A 319 -14.00 2.42 -18.92
N TYR A 320 -13.00 2.89 -18.19
CA TYR A 320 -13.07 2.90 -16.73
C TYR A 320 -14.17 3.78 -16.18
N LEU A 321 -14.39 4.96 -16.77
CA LEU A 321 -15.45 5.87 -16.33
C LEU A 321 -16.83 5.21 -16.42
N GLU A 322 -17.12 4.50 -17.53
CA GLU A 322 -18.37 3.76 -17.70
C GLU A 322 -18.57 2.69 -16.62
N TYR A 323 -17.54 1.91 -16.31
CA TYR A 323 -17.60 0.88 -15.27
C TYR A 323 -17.69 1.45 -13.86
N ILE A 324 -16.98 2.55 -13.58
CA ILE A 324 -17.07 3.26 -12.30
C ILE A 324 -18.50 3.76 -12.10
N GLU A 325 -19.11 4.39 -13.10
CA GLU A 325 -20.50 4.86 -13.03
C GLU A 325 -21.48 3.70 -12.81
N THR A 326 -21.28 2.59 -13.52
CA THR A 326 -22.12 1.38 -13.36
C THR A 326 -22.05 0.86 -11.92
N ILE A 327 -20.84 0.69 -11.37
CA ILE A 327 -20.66 0.21 -9.99
C ILE A 327 -21.19 1.23 -8.98
N ALA A 328 -20.96 2.53 -9.20
CA ALA A 328 -21.44 3.58 -8.32
C ALA A 328 -22.97 3.60 -8.21
N SER A 329 -23.69 3.21 -9.28
CA SER A 329 -25.15 3.14 -9.28
C SER A 329 -25.71 2.12 -8.27
N ASP A 330 -24.94 1.08 -7.94
CA ASP A 330 -25.27 0.09 -6.90
C ASP A 330 -25.01 0.62 -5.48
N HIS A 331 -24.29 1.74 -5.34
CA HIS A 331 -23.91 2.35 -4.07
C HIS A 331 -24.30 3.85 -4.00
N PRO A 332 -25.60 4.19 -4.10
CA PRO A 332 -26.08 5.57 -4.27
C PRO A 332 -25.78 6.51 -3.08
N SER A 333 -25.42 5.97 -1.92
CA SER A 333 -25.03 6.76 -0.75
C SER A 333 -23.55 7.17 -0.74
N VAL A 334 -22.73 6.66 -1.67
CA VAL A 334 -21.30 6.95 -1.71
C VAL A 334 -21.04 8.18 -2.56
N GLU A 335 -20.53 9.24 -1.94
CA GLU A 335 -20.01 10.41 -2.65
C GLU A 335 -18.63 10.08 -3.24
N TYR A 336 -18.45 10.27 -4.54
CA TYR A 336 -17.19 9.98 -5.22
C TYR A 336 -16.82 11.02 -6.28
N CYS A 337 -15.52 11.08 -6.61
CA CYS A 337 -15.03 11.75 -7.80
C CYS A 337 -13.87 10.96 -8.45
N VAL A 338 -13.63 11.21 -9.73
CA VAL A 338 -12.58 10.54 -10.51
C VAL A 338 -11.58 11.59 -11.02
N LEU A 339 -10.31 11.44 -10.66
CA LEU A 339 -9.22 12.24 -11.22
C LEU A 339 -8.77 11.61 -12.54
N HIS A 340 -8.86 12.37 -13.62
CA HIS A 340 -8.31 12.02 -14.94
C HIS A 340 -7.97 13.31 -15.69
N ALA A 341 -7.11 13.23 -16.70
CA ALA A 341 -6.50 14.38 -17.37
C ALA A 341 -7.51 15.36 -17.99
N ARG A 342 -8.67 14.86 -18.45
CA ARG A 342 -9.75 15.67 -19.03
C ARG A 342 -10.59 16.43 -17.99
N ASN A 343 -10.43 16.14 -16.70
CA ASN A 343 -11.05 16.91 -15.61
C ASN A 343 -10.10 18.01 -15.14
N GLU A 344 -9.96 19.06 -15.94
CA GLU A 344 -8.98 20.14 -15.72
C GLU A 344 -9.06 20.73 -14.31
N ARG A 345 -10.28 20.94 -13.80
CA ARG A 345 -10.50 21.49 -12.45
C ARG A 345 -9.87 20.61 -11.38
N LEU A 346 -10.08 19.30 -11.45
CA LEU A 346 -9.57 18.36 -10.45
C LEU A 346 -8.06 18.15 -10.59
N VAL A 347 -7.54 18.18 -11.83
CA VAL A 347 -6.10 18.16 -12.11
C VAL A 347 -5.41 19.41 -11.55
N SER A 348 -5.97 20.60 -11.78
CA SER A 348 -5.45 21.85 -11.20
C SER A 348 -5.45 21.79 -9.68
N LEU A 349 -6.54 21.33 -9.06
CA LEU A 349 -6.63 21.18 -7.61
C LEU A 349 -5.58 20.19 -7.08
N PHE A 350 -5.39 19.05 -7.75
CA PHE A 350 -4.37 18.07 -7.39
C PHE A 350 -2.99 18.71 -7.35
N TYR A 351 -2.56 19.39 -8.42
CA TYR A 351 -1.24 20.02 -8.45
C TYR A 351 -1.12 21.17 -7.45
N GLU A 352 -2.14 22.02 -7.30
CA GLU A 352 -2.16 23.09 -6.29
C GLU A 352 -1.93 22.56 -4.88
N LYS A 353 -2.63 21.49 -4.49
CA LYS A 353 -2.55 20.91 -3.13
C LYS A 353 -1.31 20.05 -2.92
N ARG A 354 -0.83 19.36 -3.96
CA ARG A 354 0.36 18.50 -3.91
C ARG A 354 1.65 19.31 -3.83
N ASN A 355 1.80 20.36 -4.64
CA ASN A 355 3.08 21.06 -4.85
C ASN A 355 3.78 21.53 -3.55
N PRO A 356 3.08 22.06 -2.54
CA PRO A 356 3.70 22.44 -1.26
C PRO A 356 4.48 21.31 -0.57
N TYR A 357 4.05 20.05 -0.74
CA TYR A 357 4.70 18.86 -0.19
C TYR A 357 5.93 18.42 -1.00
N ILE A 358 6.00 18.83 -2.27
CA ILE A 358 7.05 18.44 -3.21
C ILE A 358 8.21 19.41 -3.15
N GLU A 359 7.91 20.71 -3.28
CA GLU A 359 8.91 21.78 -3.37
C GLU A 359 9.78 21.87 -2.11
N ASN A 360 9.21 21.57 -0.94
CA ASN A 360 9.86 21.74 0.37
C ASN A 360 10.44 20.45 0.96
N SER A 361 10.57 19.38 0.16
CA SER A 361 10.90 18.05 0.68
C SER A 361 12.23 17.50 0.14
N GLY A 362 13.25 17.47 1.01
CA GLY A 362 14.51 16.76 0.74
C GLY A 362 14.33 15.24 0.56
N TYR A 363 13.19 14.67 0.99
CA TYR A 363 12.86 13.26 0.76
C TYR A 363 12.51 12.99 -0.72
N ILE A 364 11.78 13.92 -1.37
CA ILE A 364 11.39 13.81 -2.78
C ILE A 364 12.61 13.75 -3.70
N GLN A 365 13.72 14.40 -3.32
CA GLN A 365 14.96 14.32 -4.08
C GLN A 365 15.49 12.89 -4.22
N LYS A 366 15.16 11.99 -3.28
CA LYS A 366 15.64 10.60 -3.19
C LYS A 366 14.57 9.55 -3.53
N ILE A 367 13.42 9.97 -4.07
CA ILE A 367 12.24 9.09 -4.17
C ILE A 367 12.33 8.01 -5.26
N THR A 368 13.07 8.32 -6.33
CA THR A 368 13.41 7.40 -7.42
C THR A 368 14.75 7.80 -8.03
N ASN A 369 15.51 6.80 -8.47
CA ASN A 369 16.78 6.97 -9.19
C ASN A 369 16.59 6.97 -10.71
N ILE A 370 15.36 6.78 -11.20
CA ILE A 370 15.05 6.77 -12.64
C ILE A 370 14.98 8.23 -13.12
N SER A 371 16.02 8.68 -13.84
CA SER A 371 16.03 10.00 -14.49
C SER A 371 14.89 10.10 -15.51
N GLY A 372 14.32 11.30 -15.70
CA GLY A 372 13.21 11.54 -16.65
C GLY A 372 11.81 11.15 -16.15
N LYS A 373 11.68 10.07 -15.38
CA LYS A 373 10.38 9.54 -14.88
C LYS A 373 10.04 9.94 -13.46
N LYS A 374 10.79 10.89 -12.87
CA LYS A 374 10.63 11.26 -11.47
C LYS A 374 9.27 11.87 -11.17
N ASP A 375 8.78 12.78 -12.02
CA ASP A 375 7.53 13.48 -11.74
C ASP A 375 6.29 12.60 -11.94
N SER A 376 6.30 11.66 -12.90
CA SER A 376 5.23 10.65 -13.02
C SER A 376 5.14 9.75 -11.79
N VAL A 377 6.29 9.31 -11.27
CA VAL A 377 6.35 8.52 -10.02
C VAL A 377 5.84 9.33 -8.83
N ILE A 378 6.19 10.61 -8.72
CA ILE A 378 5.70 11.44 -7.61
C ILE A 378 4.18 11.66 -7.74
N ASP A 379 3.65 11.89 -8.94
CA ASP A 379 2.21 12.00 -9.17
C ASP A 379 1.50 10.75 -8.65
N TYR A 380 1.93 9.58 -9.10
CA TYR A 380 1.37 8.30 -8.70
C TYR A 380 1.33 8.10 -7.17
N ILE A 381 2.45 8.39 -6.50
CA ILE A 381 2.55 8.28 -5.04
C ILE A 381 1.60 9.26 -4.33
N THR A 382 1.53 10.50 -4.81
CA THR A 382 0.75 11.56 -4.15
C THR A 382 -0.74 11.52 -4.46
N MET A 383 -1.16 10.79 -5.50
CA MET A 383 -2.58 10.53 -5.75
C MET A 383 -3.25 9.79 -4.58
N LEU A 384 -2.50 9.04 -3.76
CA LEU A 384 -3.04 8.42 -2.55
C LEU A 384 -3.49 9.45 -1.47
N ALA A 385 -3.13 10.73 -1.61
CA ALA A 385 -3.62 11.81 -0.74
C ALA A 385 -4.82 12.56 -1.34
N LEU A 386 -5.38 12.12 -2.47
CA LEU A 386 -6.49 12.80 -3.14
C LEU A 386 -7.70 13.07 -2.24
N PRO A 387 -8.15 12.15 -1.36
CA PRO A 387 -9.26 12.46 -0.47
C PRO A 387 -8.98 13.69 0.44
N TYR A 388 -7.74 13.85 0.88
CA TYR A 388 -7.33 15.06 1.63
C TYR A 388 -7.35 16.31 0.74
N TYR A 389 -6.84 16.23 -0.48
CA TYR A 389 -6.81 17.38 -1.39
C TYR A 389 -8.20 17.85 -1.82
N VAL A 390 -9.11 16.91 -2.07
CA VAL A 390 -10.46 17.17 -2.60
C VAL A 390 -11.44 17.50 -1.49
N TYR A 391 -11.44 16.71 -0.42
CA TYR A 391 -12.47 16.77 0.62
C TYR A 391 -11.95 17.24 1.98
N GLY A 392 -10.63 17.46 2.13
CA GLY A 392 -10.02 17.80 3.41
C GLY A 392 -9.97 16.64 4.40
N THR A 393 -10.20 15.39 3.97
CA THR A 393 -10.23 14.23 4.86
C THR A 393 -8.82 13.81 5.27
N LYS A 394 -8.53 13.86 6.57
CA LYS A 394 -7.20 13.50 7.09
C LYS A 394 -7.02 11.99 7.27
N SER A 395 -8.10 11.28 7.62
CA SER A 395 -8.09 9.82 7.81
C SER A 395 -8.41 9.15 6.48
N ILE A 396 -7.37 8.63 5.82
CA ILE A 396 -7.44 8.08 4.47
C ILE A 396 -7.24 6.57 4.53
N VAL A 397 -8.06 5.82 3.81
CA VAL A 397 -7.88 4.39 3.58
C VAL A 397 -7.49 4.17 2.11
N GLN A 398 -6.31 3.61 1.89
CA GLN A 398 -5.92 3.03 0.62
C GLN A 398 -6.49 1.62 0.52
N LEU A 399 -7.34 1.38 -0.47
CA LEU A 399 -7.88 0.06 -0.79
C LEU A 399 -7.43 -0.33 -2.20
N ASP A 400 -6.40 -1.16 -2.29
CA ASP A 400 -5.67 -1.38 -3.54
C ASP A 400 -4.98 -2.75 -3.59
N SER A 401 -4.30 -3.07 -4.68
CA SER A 401 -3.47 -4.26 -4.78
C SER A 401 -2.24 -4.16 -3.85
N VAL A 402 -1.71 -5.31 -3.45
CA VAL A 402 -0.50 -5.40 -2.60
C VAL A 402 0.73 -4.80 -3.27
N ASP A 403 0.76 -4.68 -4.61
CA ASP A 403 1.88 -4.06 -5.32
C ASP A 403 2.07 -2.58 -4.92
N GLU A 404 0.97 -1.93 -4.52
CA GLU A 404 0.92 -0.53 -4.09
C GLU A 404 1.41 -0.26 -2.67
N THR A 405 1.97 -1.27 -2.00
CA THR A 405 2.51 -1.15 -0.64
C THR A 405 3.52 0.00 -0.53
N ASP A 406 4.43 0.13 -1.49
CA ASP A 406 5.46 1.17 -1.45
C ASP A 406 4.90 2.58 -1.68
N SER A 407 3.90 2.71 -2.54
CA SER A 407 3.24 3.98 -2.84
C SER A 407 2.60 4.55 -1.57
N GLY A 408 1.84 3.75 -0.82
CA GLY A 408 1.20 4.18 0.43
C GLY A 408 2.22 4.62 1.49
N ARG A 409 3.28 3.83 1.70
CA ARG A 409 4.37 4.19 2.62
C ARG A 409 5.03 5.52 2.25
N LYS A 410 5.33 5.73 0.97
CA LYS A 410 5.96 6.96 0.48
C LYS A 410 5.01 8.15 0.61
N CYS A 411 3.73 7.98 0.27
CA CYS A 411 2.70 9.01 0.42
C CYS A 411 2.60 9.52 1.86
N ASN A 412 2.48 8.59 2.82
CA ASN A 412 2.37 8.93 4.24
C ASN A 412 3.59 9.72 4.74
N LYS A 413 4.80 9.36 4.28
CA LYS A 413 6.04 10.09 4.58
C LYS A 413 6.10 11.49 3.97
N ILE A 414 5.61 11.67 2.75
CA ILE A 414 5.59 12.97 2.06
C ILE A 414 4.71 13.96 2.82
N HIS A 415 3.58 13.51 3.35
CA HIS A 415 2.57 14.34 4.01
C HIS A 415 2.80 14.54 5.52
N LYS A 416 3.87 13.97 6.11
CA LYS A 416 4.40 14.28 7.45
C LYS A 416 3.35 14.47 8.57
N GLY A 417 2.30 13.66 8.60
CA GLY A 417 1.26 13.71 9.65
C GLY A 417 0.06 14.60 9.37
N ASP A 418 0.01 15.30 8.23
CA ASP A 418 -1.21 16.00 7.77
C ASP A 418 -2.32 15.02 7.40
N ILE A 419 -1.94 13.81 6.98
CA ILE A 419 -2.83 12.68 6.74
C ILE A 419 -2.42 11.50 7.63
N ARG A 420 -3.40 10.64 7.92
CA ARG A 420 -3.23 9.31 8.47
C ARG A 420 -3.68 8.31 7.42
N LEU A 421 -2.73 7.68 6.74
CA LEU A 421 -3.00 6.70 5.71
C LEU A 421 -3.02 5.29 6.32
N THR A 422 -4.16 4.61 6.17
CA THR A 422 -4.36 3.19 6.48
C THR A 422 -4.31 2.42 5.18
N GLN A 423 -3.58 1.31 5.13
CA GLN A 423 -3.54 0.44 3.96
C GLN A 423 -4.39 -0.80 4.25
N ILE A 424 -5.30 -1.13 3.35
CA ILE A 424 -6.00 -2.41 3.30
C ILE A 424 -5.81 -2.91 1.87
N LEU A 425 -4.82 -3.77 1.65
CA LEU A 425 -4.46 -4.21 0.30
C LEU A 425 -4.87 -5.66 0.08
N TYR A 426 -5.23 -6.01 -1.15
CA TYR A 426 -5.57 -7.36 -1.57
C TYR A 426 -4.50 -7.94 -2.50
N PRO A 427 -4.33 -9.27 -2.53
CA PRO A 427 -3.44 -9.91 -3.48
C PRO A 427 -3.95 -9.72 -4.91
N GLU A 428 -3.02 -9.58 -5.85
CA GLU A 428 -3.35 -9.66 -7.27
C GLU A 428 -3.86 -11.05 -7.64
N TYR A 429 -4.77 -11.11 -8.61
CA TYR A 429 -5.28 -12.37 -9.14
C TYR A 429 -4.28 -13.00 -10.10
N LEU A 430 -4.22 -14.33 -10.08
CA LEU A 430 -3.47 -15.10 -11.07
C LEU A 430 -4.16 -15.06 -12.42
N SER A 431 -3.36 -14.94 -13.47
CA SER A 431 -3.80 -15.08 -14.85
C SER A 431 -4.09 -16.54 -15.19
N ARG A 432 -4.64 -16.78 -16.39
CA ARG A 432 -4.96 -18.13 -16.88
C ARG A 432 -3.72 -19.03 -17.05
N ASP A 433 -2.52 -18.47 -17.12
CA ASP A 433 -1.27 -19.25 -17.18
C ASP A 433 -0.87 -19.90 -15.86
N GLY A 434 -1.52 -19.50 -14.75
CA GLY A 434 -1.25 -20.01 -13.40
C GLY A 434 0.12 -19.63 -12.83
N LYS A 435 0.85 -18.72 -13.47
CA LYS A 435 2.23 -18.34 -13.12
C LYS A 435 2.37 -16.86 -12.83
N HIS A 436 1.74 -16.01 -13.64
CA HIS A 436 1.80 -14.56 -13.53
C HIS A 436 0.48 -14.00 -12.97
N THR A 437 0.55 -12.78 -12.44
CA THR A 437 -0.65 -12.01 -12.12
C THR A 437 -1.29 -11.49 -13.40
N ILE A 438 -2.59 -11.19 -13.36
CA ILE A 438 -3.31 -10.62 -14.53
C ILE A 438 -2.61 -9.35 -15.04
N TYR A 439 -2.08 -8.53 -14.13
CA TYR A 439 -1.36 -7.32 -14.50
C TYR A 439 -0.07 -7.61 -15.30
N ASN A 440 0.64 -8.68 -14.94
CA ASN A 440 1.97 -9.04 -15.47
C ASN A 440 1.98 -10.23 -16.44
N SER A 441 0.83 -10.64 -16.99
CA SER A 441 0.73 -11.73 -17.96
C SER A 441 0.64 -11.22 -19.40
N ALA A 442 0.97 -12.08 -20.37
CA ALA A 442 0.65 -11.83 -21.78
C ALA A 442 -0.87 -11.72 -21.99
N PHE A 443 -1.25 -11.02 -23.06
CA PHE A 443 -2.64 -10.63 -23.32
C PHE A 443 -3.59 -11.84 -23.38
N GLU A 444 -3.17 -12.95 -24.00
CA GLU A 444 -4.00 -14.15 -24.16
C GLU A 444 -4.37 -14.85 -22.83
N TYR A 445 -3.59 -14.60 -21.77
CA TYR A 445 -3.85 -15.17 -20.44
C TYR A 445 -4.62 -14.25 -19.51
N LYS A 446 -4.84 -12.99 -19.91
CA LYS A 446 -5.68 -12.04 -19.18
C LYS A 446 -7.15 -12.46 -19.29
N ASP A 447 -7.92 -12.15 -18.26
CA ASP A 447 -9.30 -12.61 -18.13
C ASP A 447 -10.34 -11.58 -18.56
N TYR A 448 -10.03 -10.84 -19.62
CA TYR A 448 -10.94 -9.90 -20.27
C TYR A 448 -12.31 -10.55 -20.55
N ARG A 449 -13.36 -9.79 -20.23
CA ARG A 449 -14.77 -10.17 -20.41
C ARG A 449 -15.44 -9.28 -21.43
#